data_AF-A0A929VRR6-F1
#
_entry.id   AF-A0A929VRR6-F1
#
_cell.length_a   1.000
_cell.length_b   1.000
_cell.length_c   1.000
_cell.angle_alpha   90.00
_cell.angle_beta   90.00
_cell.angle_gamma   90.00
#
_symmetry.space_group_name_H-M   'P 1'
#
loop_
_entity.id
_entity.type
_entity.pdbx_description
1 polymer ?
#
loop_
_entity_poly.entity_id
_entity_poly.type
_entity_poly.pdbx_seq_one_letter_code
_entity_poly.pdbx_strand_id
1 'polypeptide(L)' 'MESRHVPGLFFAGEVLDIDGLTGGFNLTAAWLTGLTAAEGIARRAGEKAHD' A
#
# COMPACT_ATOMS: atom_id res chain seq x y z
N MET A 1 -0.29 -2.75 2.89
CA MET A 1 1.09 -2.60 2.36
C MET A 1 2.01 -1.95 3.40
N GLU A 2 1.98 -2.40 4.66
CA GLU A 2 2.79 -1.83 5.74
C GLU A 2 4.21 -2.41 5.72
N SER A 3 5.21 -1.59 6.03
CA SER A 3 6.59 -2.02 6.21
C SER A 3 6.71 -2.98 7.39
N ARG A 4 7.44 -4.08 7.18
CA ARG A 4 7.77 -5.03 8.24
C ARG A 4 8.79 -4.50 9.25
N HIS A 5 9.57 -3.49 8.85
CA HIS A 5 10.67 -2.96 9.65
C HIS A 5 10.33 -1.63 10.33
N VAL A 6 9.40 -0.86 9.76
CA VAL A 6 9.02 0.46 10.27
C VAL A 6 7.50 0.51 10.41
N PRO A 7 6.95 0.24 11.61
CA PRO A 7 5.51 0.29 11.82
C PRO A 7 4.92 1.67 11.49
N GLY A 8 3.81 1.69 10.77
CA GLY A 8 3.14 2.90 10.29
C GLY A 8 3.67 3.48 8.98
N LEU A 9 4.73 2.91 8.40
CA LEU A 9 5.20 3.27 7.06
C LEU A 9 4.56 2.35 6.01
N PHE A 10 3.96 2.94 4.98
CA PHE A 10 3.28 2.21 3.90
C PHE A 10 3.86 2.58 2.54
N PHE A 11 3.82 1.62 1.61
CA PHE A 11 4.29 1.80 0.24
C PHE A 11 3.22 1.36 -0.77
N ALA A 12 3.20 1.99 -1.94
CA ALA A 12 2.29 1.68 -3.03
C ALA A 12 2.86 2.18 -4.36
N GLY A 13 2.40 1.60 -5.46
CA GLY A 13 2.83 1.96 -6.81
C GLY A 13 4.26 1.51 -7.14
N GLU A 14 4.86 2.18 -8.12
CA GLU A 14 6.11 1.82 -8.79
C GLU A 14 7.37 1.92 -7.89
N VAL A 15 7.24 2.47 -6.68
CA VAL A 15 8.33 2.43 -5.68
C VAL A 15 8.53 1.02 -5.11
N LEU A 16 7.53 0.15 -5.24
CA LEU A 16 7.64 -1.27 -4.92
C LEU A 16 8.39 -1.99 -6.04
N ASP A 17 9.16 -3.01 -5.67
CA ASP A 17 9.85 -3.90 -6.63
C ASP A 17 8.86 -4.86 -7.28
N ILE A 18 7.94 -4.30 -8.07
CA ILE A 18 6.94 -4.98 -8.88
C ILE A 18 6.91 -4.29 -10.24
N ASP A 19 6.89 -5.07 -11.32
CA ASP A 19 6.76 -4.55 -12.68
C ASP A 19 5.85 -5.46 -13.50
N GLY A 20 5.12 -4.85 -14.42
CA GLY A 20 4.23 -5.50 -15.36
C GLY A 20 4.64 -5.20 -16.80
N LEU A 21 4.27 -6.08 -17.72
CA LEU A 21 4.40 -5.80 -19.15
C LEU A 21 3.58 -4.55 -19.53
N THR A 22 3.82 -4.02 -20.74
CA THR A 22 2.93 -3.01 -21.33
C THR A 22 1.50 -3.55 -21.46
N GLY A 23 0.50 -2.66 -21.44
CA GLY A 23 -0.92 -3.06 -21.48
C GLY A 23 -1.72 -2.64 -20.25
N GLY A 24 -1.18 -1.74 -19.42
CA GLY A 24 -1.89 -1.15 -18.28
C GLY A 24 -1.67 -1.88 -16.95
N PHE A 25 -0.90 -2.98 -16.92
CA PHE A 25 -0.64 -3.76 -15.71
C PHE A 25 0.01 -2.92 -14.58
N ASN A 26 0.96 -2.05 -14.92
CA ASN A 26 1.58 -1.14 -13.93
C ASN A 26 0.57 -0.15 -13.33
N LEU A 27 -0.39 0.35 -14.13
CA LEU A 27 -1.46 1.19 -13.60
C LEU A 27 -2.39 0.39 -12.69
N THR A 28 -2.80 -0.82 -13.09
CA THR A 28 -3.60 -1.71 -12.24
C THR A 28 -2.87 -2.02 -10.92
N ALA A 29 -1.58 -2.33 -10.97
CA ALA A 29 -0.76 -2.56 -9.78
C ALA A 29 -0.71 -1.32 -8.88
N ALA A 30 -0.52 -0.13 -9.45
CA ALA A 30 -0.52 1.12 -8.70
C ALA A 30 -1.86 1.37 -7.99
N TRP A 31 -2.99 1.16 -8.67
CA TRP A 31 -4.33 1.35 -8.06
C TRP A 31 -4.59 0.37 -6.91
N LEU A 32 -4.31 -0.91 -7.13
CA LEU A 32 -4.60 -1.96 -6.15
C LEU A 32 -3.68 -1.82 -4.93
N THR A 33 -2.38 -1.60 -5.13
CA THR A 33 -1.44 -1.40 -4.02
C THR A 33 -1.76 -0.13 -3.24
N GLY A 34 -2.19 0.96 -3.91
CA GLY A 34 -2.66 2.18 -3.27
C GLY A 34 -3.89 1.95 -2.38
N LEU A 35 -4.89 1.24 -2.88
CA LEU A 35 -6.08 0.86 -2.09
C LEU A 35 -5.69 0.03 -0.86
N THR A 36 -4.87 -1.01 -1.04
CA THR A 36 -4.43 -1.87 0.08
C THR A 36 -3.54 -1.11 1.09
N ALA A 37 -2.77 -0.11 0.65
CA ALA A 37 -2.06 0.78 1.56
C ALA A 37 -3.04 1.64 2.38
N ALA A 38 -4.01 2.27 1.72
CA ALA A 38 -5.03 3.11 2.35
C ALA A 38 -5.89 2.33 3.37
N GLU A 39 -6.35 1.13 3.04
CA GLU A 39 -7.08 0.25 3.97
C GLU A 39 -6.25 -0.08 5.21
N GLY A 40 -4.96 -0.38 5.03
CA GLY A 40 -4.03 -0.60 6.13
C GLY A 40 -3.84 0.62 7.02
N ILE A 41 -3.71 1.81 6.43
CA ILE A 41 -3.63 3.09 7.14
C ILE A 41 -4.91 3.33 7.96
N ALA A 42 -6.08 3.14 7.34
CA ALA A 42 -7.38 3.36 7.99
C ALA A 42 -7.58 2.41 9.18
N ARG A 43 -7.28 1.11 9.02
CA ARG A 43 -7.35 0.14 10.11
C ARG A 43 -6.46 0.55 11.29
N ARG A 44 -5.21 0.92 11.02
CA ARG A 44 -4.25 1.33 12.04
C ARG A 44 -4.64 2.63 12.73
N ALA A 45 -5.23 3.58 12.00
CA ALA A 45 -5.76 4.81 12.58
C ALA A 45 -6.93 4.54 13.54
N GLY A 46 -7.79 3.57 13.20
CA GLY A 46 -8.87 3.10 14.07
C GLY A 46 -8.38 2.42 15.34
N GLU A 47 -7.34 1.58 15.25
CA GLU A 47 -6.69 0.93 16.41
C GLU A 47 -6.14 1.98 17.38
N LYS A 48 -5.43 2.99 16.87
CA LYS A 48 -4.91 4.11 17.69
C LYS A 48 -5.97 4.96 18.39
N ALA A 49 -7.21 4.97 17.90
CA ALA A 49 -8.28 5.74 18.52
C ALA A 49 -8.91 5.03 19.73
N HIS A 50 -8.54 3.77 19.98
CA HIS A 50 -8.99 2.96 21.13
C HIS A 50 -7.92 2.81 22.22
N ASP A 51 -6.70 3.30 22.00
CA ASP A 51 -5.60 3.37 22.98
C ASP A 51 -5.62 4.72 23.71
#